data_AF-A0A7S0YK34-F1
#
_entry.id   AF-A0A7S0YK34-F1
#
_cell.length_a   1.000
_cell.length_b   1.000
_cell.length_c   1.000
_cell.angle_alpha   90.00
_cell.angle_beta   90.00
_cell.angle_gamma   90.00
#
_symmetry.space_group_name_H-M   'P 1'
#
loop_
_entity.id
_entity.type
_entity.pdbx_description
1 polymer ?
#
loop_
_entity_poly.entity_id
_entity_poly.type
_entity_poly.pdbx_seq_one_letter_code
_entity_poly.pdbx_strand_id
1 'polypeptide(L)'
;MTLFKRTEAIVMEMEAAVAELSTSSSLPITDQKRKLDQMMGKAAEVEPSITRLRKAASETDPAKKTYGEGMTTKVLALCDKYDAVKPSIEEHSSRINTAWEVLQKEEASKRQAEQRAAADKAA
;
A
#
# COMPACT_ATOMS: atom_id res chain seq x y z
N MET A 1 -5.73 -20.27 10.47
CA MET A 1 -5.17 -19.68 9.23
C MET A 1 -3.66 -19.62 9.37
N THR A 2 -2.88 -20.15 8.42
CA THR A 2 -1.41 -20.20 8.50
C THR A 2 -0.78 -18.85 8.20
N LEU A 3 0.49 -18.65 8.59
CA LEU A 3 1.24 -17.45 8.24
C LEU A 3 1.22 -17.22 6.72
N PHE A 4 1.55 -18.25 5.93
CA PHE A 4 1.50 -18.20 4.46
C PHE A 4 0.14 -17.72 3.94
N LYS A 5 -0.97 -18.32 4.41
CA LYS A 5 -2.32 -17.97 3.93
C LYS A 5 -2.72 -16.53 4.27
N ARG A 6 -2.28 -16.04 5.44
CA ARG A 6 -2.52 -14.64 5.83
C ARG A 6 -1.71 -13.68 4.96
N THR A 7 -0.42 -13.94 4.80
CA THR A 7 0.44 -13.15 3.93
C THR A 7 -0.07 -13.14 2.49
N GLU A 8 -0.48 -14.30 1.96
CA GLU A 8 -1.06 -14.45 0.62
C GLU A 8 -2.29 -13.56 0.42
N ALA A 9 -3.23 -13.58 1.36
CA ALA A 9 -4.43 -12.75 1.28
C ALA A 9 -4.11 -11.25 1.28
N ILE A 10 -3.19 -10.81 2.16
CA ILE A 10 -2.80 -9.39 2.24
C ILE A 10 -2.12 -8.95 0.94
N VAL A 11 -1.20 -9.75 0.38
CA VAL A 11 -0.53 -9.42 -0.89
C VAL A 11 -1.52 -9.34 -2.04
N MET A 12 -2.50 -10.25 -2.11
CA MET A 12 -3.57 -10.20 -3.12
C MET A 12 -4.44 -8.95 -2.98
N GLU A 13 -4.79 -8.56 -1.75
CA GLU A 13 -5.53 -7.32 -1.50
C GLU A 13 -4.73 -6.08 -1.92
N MET A 14 -3.42 -6.07 -1.69
CA MET A 14 -2.54 -4.99 -2.13
C MET A 14 -2.45 -4.93 -3.65
N GLU A 15 -2.30 -6.07 -4.33
CA GLU A 15 -2.28 -6.18 -5.79
C GLU A 15 -3.58 -5.63 -6.41
N ALA A 16 -4.72 -6.02 -5.86
CA ALA A 16 -6.02 -5.51 -6.31
C ALA A 16 -6.17 -4.00 -6.09
N ALA A 17 -5.73 -3.48 -4.95
CA ALA A 17 -5.81 -2.05 -4.65
C ALA A 17 -4.87 -1.21 -5.54
N VAL A 18 -3.68 -1.72 -5.87
CA VAL A 18 -2.79 -1.09 -6.86
C VAL A 18 -3.44 -1.06 -8.24
N ALA A 19 -4.01 -2.18 -8.70
CA ALA A 19 -4.70 -2.23 -9.99
C ALA A 19 -5.87 -1.24 -10.05
N GLU A 20 -6.61 -1.10 -8.95
CA GLU A 20 -7.66 -0.09 -8.82
C GLU A 20 -7.09 1.32 -8.93
N LEU A 21 -6.03 1.69 -8.21
CA LEU A 21 -5.42 3.02 -8.33
C LEU A 21 -4.86 3.32 -9.72
N SER A 22 -4.35 2.31 -10.43
CA SER A 22 -3.86 2.46 -11.81
C SER A 22 -4.99 2.70 -12.82
N THR A 23 -6.20 2.21 -12.55
CA THR A 23 -7.36 2.35 -13.45
C THR A 23 -8.32 3.46 -13.04
N SER A 24 -8.21 3.94 -11.79
CA SER A 24 -9.15 4.87 -11.18
C SER A 24 -8.74 6.34 -11.29
N SER A 25 -8.48 6.82 -12.51
CA SER A 25 -8.19 8.24 -12.76
C SER A 25 -9.35 9.17 -12.36
N SER A 26 -10.56 8.63 -12.16
CA SER A 26 -11.79 9.35 -11.80
C SER A 26 -12.12 9.36 -10.31
N LEU A 27 -11.38 8.63 -9.45
CA LEU A 27 -11.66 8.66 -8.01
C LEU A 27 -11.25 10.01 -7.40
N PRO A 28 -12.02 10.56 -6.44
CA PRO A 28 -11.59 11.73 -5.68
C PRO A 28 -10.21 11.52 -5.04
N ILE A 29 -9.39 12.56 -5.01
CA ILE A 29 -8.02 12.45 -4.46
C ILE A 29 -8.01 12.04 -2.98
N THR A 30 -9.05 12.41 -2.22
CA THR A 30 -9.31 11.95 -0.85
C THR A 30 -9.39 10.43 -0.74
N ASP A 31 -10.11 9.79 -1.67
CA ASP A 31 -10.27 8.34 -1.71
C ASP A 31 -8.99 7.65 -2.19
N GLN A 32 -8.31 8.21 -3.18
CA GLN A 32 -7.00 7.71 -3.63
C GLN A 32 -5.98 7.74 -2.49
N LYS A 33 -5.92 8.84 -1.73
CA LYS A 33 -5.02 9.00 -0.57
C LYS A 33 -5.33 7.98 0.53
N ARG A 34 -6.61 7.81 0.88
CA ARG A 34 -7.03 6.82 1.88
C ARG A 34 -6.64 5.40 1.48
N LYS A 35 -6.86 5.01 0.22
CA LYS A 35 -6.47 3.70 -0.29
C LYS A 35 -4.96 3.50 -0.26
N LEU A 36 -4.19 4.51 -0.70
CA LEU A 36 -2.74 4.50 -0.62
C LEU A 36 -2.24 4.27 0.80
N ASP A 37 -2.77 5.01 1.78
CA ASP A 37 -2.36 4.90 3.19
C ASP A 37 -2.66 3.50 3.75
N GLN A 38 -3.81 2.93 3.41
CA GLN A 38 -4.15 1.55 3.79
C GLN A 38 -3.16 0.55 3.19
N MET A 39 -2.76 0.71 1.93
CA MET A 39 -1.78 -0.18 1.31
C MET A 39 -0.38 -0.04 1.91
N MET A 40 0.06 1.19 2.20
CA MET A 40 1.34 1.42 2.88
C MET A 40 1.36 0.77 4.27
N GLY A 41 0.25 0.87 5.01
CA GLY A 41 0.08 0.18 6.30
C GLY A 41 0.17 -1.35 6.15
N LYS A 42 -0.54 -1.93 5.17
CA LYS A 42 -0.49 -3.36 4.87
C LYS A 42 0.90 -3.83 4.43
N ALA A 43 1.60 -3.04 3.61
CA ALA A 43 2.97 -3.32 3.19
C ALA A 43 3.90 -3.42 4.41
N ALA A 44 3.84 -2.43 5.31
CA ALA A 44 4.61 -2.43 6.55
C ALA A 44 4.25 -3.62 7.48
N GLU A 45 2.97 -4.01 7.54
CA GLU A 45 2.52 -5.17 8.33
C GLU A 45 3.05 -6.49 7.76
N VAL A 46 3.05 -6.65 6.43
CA VAL A 46 3.35 -7.93 5.77
C VAL A 46 4.83 -8.15 5.50
N GLU A 47 5.63 -7.08 5.39
CA GLU A 47 7.09 -7.12 5.13
C GLU A 47 7.86 -8.10 6.05
N PRO A 48 7.66 -8.12 7.39
CA PRO A 48 8.35 -9.07 8.26
C PRO A 48 7.96 -10.52 7.97
N SER A 49 6.71 -10.75 7.58
CA SER A 49 6.19 -12.07 7.24
C SER A 49 6.77 -12.56 5.92
N ILE A 50 6.84 -11.70 4.89
CA ILE A 50 7.51 -11.99 3.62
C ILE A 50 8.98 -12.32 3.84
N THR A 51 9.69 -11.52 4.64
CA THR A 51 11.11 -11.75 4.97
C THR A 51 11.33 -13.12 5.62
N ARG A 52 10.49 -13.48 6.61
CA ARG A 52 10.57 -14.78 7.29
C ARG A 52 10.30 -15.94 6.34
N LEU A 53 9.25 -15.81 5.52
CA LEU A 53 8.87 -16.83 4.54
C LEU A 53 9.97 -17.04 3.49
N ARG A 54 10.55 -15.95 2.96
CA ARG A 54 11.68 -16.00 2.01
C ARG A 54 12.87 -16.73 2.61
N LYS A 55 13.28 -16.36 3.82
CA LYS A 55 14.39 -17.02 4.52
C LYS A 55 14.15 -18.52 4.69
N ALA A 56 12.94 -18.91 5.09
CA ALA A 56 12.58 -20.31 5.27
C ALA A 56 12.54 -21.10 3.95
N ALA A 57 12.10 -20.47 2.85
CA ALA A 57 12.06 -21.06 1.52
C ALA A 57 13.46 -21.20 0.88
N SER A 58 14.38 -20.30 1.19
CA SER A 58 15.76 -20.33 0.69
C SER A 58 16.70 -21.20 1.53
N GLU A 59 16.21 -21.90 2.56
CA GLU A 59 17.04 -22.79 3.38
C GLU A 59 17.54 -23.99 2.57
N THR A 60 18.85 -24.16 2.53
CA THR A 60 19.54 -25.21 1.77
C THR A 60 19.97 -26.37 2.66
N ASP A 61 20.13 -26.16 3.97
CA ASP A 61 20.45 -27.20 4.95
C ASP A 61 19.27 -28.18 5.08
N PRO A 62 19.44 -29.47 4.71
CA PRO A 62 18.38 -30.46 4.80
C PRO A 62 17.83 -30.64 6.22
N ALA A 63 18.64 -30.40 7.25
CA ALA A 63 18.22 -30.52 8.65
C ALA A 63 17.38 -29.33 9.12
N LYS A 64 17.42 -28.20 8.41
CA LYS A 64 16.68 -26.97 8.74
C LYS A 64 15.60 -26.63 7.73
N LYS A 65 15.51 -27.36 6.61
CA LYS A 65 14.45 -27.21 5.61
C LYS A 65 13.08 -27.37 6.26
N THR A 66 12.28 -26.31 6.15
CA THR A 66 10.93 -26.25 6.71
C THR A 66 9.84 -26.54 5.66
N TYR A 67 10.16 -26.39 4.38
CA TYR A 67 9.22 -26.56 3.27
C TYR A 67 9.71 -27.62 2.29
N GLY A 68 8.78 -28.46 1.84
CA GLY A 68 8.99 -29.31 0.66
C GLY A 68 8.92 -28.49 -0.63
N GLU A 69 9.42 -29.03 -1.74
CA GLU A 69 9.60 -28.33 -3.03
C GLU A 69 8.35 -27.55 -3.48
N GLY A 70 7.17 -28.19 -3.49
CA GLY A 70 5.94 -27.53 -3.92
C GLY A 70 5.50 -26.35 -3.04
N MET A 71 5.84 -26.36 -1.75
CA MET A 71 5.56 -25.24 -0.86
C MET A 71 6.62 -24.14 -0.99
N THR A 72 7.88 -24.52 -1.18
CA THR A 72 8.97 -23.58 -1.49
C THR A 72 8.64 -22.76 -2.72
N THR A 73 8.20 -23.40 -3.82
CA THR A 73 7.80 -22.68 -5.05
C THR A 73 6.67 -21.69 -4.79
N LYS A 74 5.65 -22.06 -4.01
CA LYS A 74 4.53 -21.16 -3.67
C LYS A 74 4.97 -19.98 -2.82
N VAL A 75 5.85 -20.21 -1.85
CA VAL A 75 6.38 -19.15 -0.99
C VAL A 75 7.23 -18.17 -1.78
N LEU A 76 8.11 -18.66 -2.67
CA LEU A 76 8.93 -17.80 -3.53
C LEU A 76 8.04 -16.98 -4.49
N ALA A 77 7.06 -17.62 -5.14
CA ALA A 77 6.11 -16.90 -6.00
C ALA A 77 5.33 -15.80 -5.24
N LEU A 78 4.96 -16.04 -3.98
CA LEU A 78 4.33 -15.01 -3.14
C LEU A 78 5.30 -13.85 -2.84
N CYS A 79 6.58 -14.16 -2.56
CA CYS A 79 7.61 -13.14 -2.36
C CYS A 79 7.81 -12.28 -3.61
N ASP A 80 7.84 -12.91 -4.80
CA ASP A 80 8.02 -12.21 -6.07
C ASP A 80 6.83 -11.28 -6.36
N LYS A 81 5.60 -11.72 -6.05
CA LYS A 81 4.41 -10.85 -6.14
C LYS A 81 4.51 -9.64 -5.23
N TYR A 82 4.97 -9.83 -4.00
CA TYR A 82 5.16 -8.72 -3.07
C TYR A 82 6.20 -7.72 -3.60
N ASP A 83 7.32 -8.22 -4.12
CA ASP A 83 8.40 -7.40 -4.70
C ASP A 83 7.95 -6.64 -5.95
N ALA A 84 6.97 -7.16 -6.70
CA ALA A 84 6.38 -6.47 -7.83
C ALA A 84 5.37 -5.38 -7.41
N VAL A 85 4.58 -5.63 -6.37
CA VAL A 85 3.52 -4.71 -5.89
C VAL A 85 4.12 -3.49 -5.16
N LYS A 86 5.18 -3.69 -4.38
CA LYS A 86 5.76 -2.64 -3.53
C LYS A 86 6.24 -1.39 -4.32
N PRO A 87 7.01 -1.52 -5.41
CA PRO A 87 7.40 -0.37 -6.24
C PRO A 87 6.21 0.41 -6.80
N SER A 88 5.13 -0.28 -7.20
CA SER A 88 3.93 0.39 -7.71
C SER A 88 3.20 1.21 -6.63
N ILE A 89 3.23 0.77 -5.36
CA ILE A 89 2.71 1.56 -4.24
C ILE A 89 3.54 2.84 -4.07
N GLU A 90 4.87 2.74 -4.17
CA GLU A 90 5.78 3.89 -4.06
C GLU A 90 5.59 4.88 -5.22
N GLU A 91 5.39 4.39 -6.44
CA GLU A 91 5.09 5.21 -7.62
C GLU A 91 3.79 6.00 -7.44
N HIS A 92 2.70 5.33 -7.06
CA HIS A 92 1.42 5.98 -6.80
C HIS A 92 1.50 6.98 -5.63
N SER A 93 2.37 6.71 -4.65
CA SER A 93 2.56 7.56 -3.49
C SER A 93 2.98 8.98 -3.86
N SER A 94 3.97 9.09 -4.75
CA SER A 94 4.45 10.40 -5.22
C SER A 94 3.32 11.24 -5.84
N ARG A 95 2.61 10.66 -6.82
CA ARG A 95 1.52 11.33 -7.54
C ARG A 95 0.37 11.76 -6.60
N ILE A 96 -0.08 10.84 -5.74
CA ILE A 96 -1.24 11.06 -4.88
C ILE A 96 -0.91 12.06 -3.77
N ASN A 97 0.27 11.98 -3.17
CA ASN A 97 0.67 12.91 -2.11
C ASN A 97 0.79 14.35 -2.64
N THR A 98 1.36 14.54 -3.83
CA THR A 98 1.42 15.87 -4.46
C THR A 98 0.03 16.45 -4.69
N ALA A 99 -0.89 15.67 -5.28
CA ALA A 99 -2.26 16.14 -5.51
C ALA A 99 -3.03 16.38 -4.19
N TRP A 100 -2.77 15.58 -3.16
CA TRP A 100 -3.33 15.78 -1.82
C TRP A 100 -2.87 17.09 -1.18
N GLU A 101 -1.57 17.41 -1.27
CA GLU A 101 -1.02 18.66 -0.75
C GLU A 101 -1.62 19.90 -1.45
N VAL A 102 -1.84 19.82 -2.76
CA VAL A 102 -2.50 20.89 -3.52
C VAL A 102 -3.93 21.10 -3.00
N LEU A 103 -4.70 20.03 -2.86
CA LEU A 103 -6.07 20.11 -2.34
C LEU A 103 -6.11 20.72 -0.93
N GLN A 104 -5.20 20.31 -0.05
CA GLN A 104 -5.10 20.87 1.31
C GLN A 104 -4.81 22.37 1.31
N LYS A 105 -3.93 22.84 0.41
CA LYS A 105 -3.64 24.27 0.27
C LYS A 105 -4.86 25.06 -0.23
N GLU A 106 -5.56 24.56 -1.24
CA GLU A 106 -6.77 25.20 -1.77
C GLU A 106 -7.88 25.30 -0.71
N GLU A 107 -8.12 24.23 0.05
CA GLU A 107 -9.08 24.24 1.15
C GLU A 107 -8.70 25.24 2.24
N ALA A 108 -7.42 25.31 2.60
CA ALA A 108 -6.93 26.25 3.60
C ALA A 108 -7.11 27.71 3.14
N SER A 109 -6.76 28.02 1.89
CA SER A 109 -6.95 29.36 1.31
C SER A 109 -8.42 29.75 1.24
N LYS A 110 -9.31 28.81 0.88
CA LYS A 110 -10.75 29.04 0.85
C LYS A 110 -11.31 29.36 2.24
N ARG A 111 -10.93 28.58 3.26
CA ARG A 111 -11.33 28.85 4.66
C ARG A 111 -10.87 30.21 5.15
N GLN A 112 -9.64 30.62 4.82
CA GLN A 112 -9.13 31.94 5.19
C GLN A 112 -9.91 33.07 4.50
N ALA A 113 -10.26 32.91 3.22
CA ALA A 113 -11.06 33.90 2.49
C ALA A 113 -12.49 34.01 3.07
N GLU A 114 -13.12 32.89 3.39
CA GLU A 114 -14.44 32.85 4.03
C GLU A 114 -14.43 33.52 5.41
N GLN A 115 -13.40 33.29 6.22
CA GLN A 115 -13.23 33.94 7.53
C GLN A 115 -13.07 35.46 7.41
N ARG A 116 -12.28 35.94 6.44
CA ARG A 116 -12.12 37.39 6.19
C ARG A 116 -13.44 38.02 5.73
N ALA A 117 -14.13 37.39 4.78
CA ALA A 117 -15.42 37.88 4.29
C ALA A 117 -16.50 37.88 5.39
N ALA A 118 -16.44 36.94 6.34
CA ALA A 118 -17.33 36.93 7.51
C ALA A 118 -16.99 38.04 8.51
N ALA A 119 -15.70 38.31 8.75
CA ALA A 119 -15.25 39.40 9.62
C ALA A 119 -15.62 40.78 9.07
N ASP A 120 -15.44 41.00 7.76
CA ASP A 120 -15.77 42.27 7.09
C ASP A 120 -17.28 42.54 7.05
N LYS A 121 -18.13 41.51 7.14
CA LYS A 121 -19.60 41.65 7.24
C LYS A 121 -20.10 41.88 8.66
N ALA A 122 -19.27 41.60 9.67
CA ALA A 122 -19.62 41.75 11.07
C ALA A 122 -19.08 43.07 11.69
N ALA A 123 -18.26 43.81 10.94
CA ALA A 123 -17.76 45.14 11.25
C ALA A 123 -18.66 46.22 10.63
#